data_AF-A0A6I3U447-F1
#
_entry.id   AF-A0A6I3U447-F1
#
_cell.length_a   1.000
_cell.length_b   1.000
_cell.length_c   1.000
_cell.angle_alpha   90.00
_cell.angle_beta   90.00
_cell.angle_gamma   90.00
#
_symmetry.space_group_name_H-M   'P 1'
#
loop_
_entity.id
_entity.type
_entity.pdbx_description
1 polymer ?
#
loop_
_entity_poly.entity_id
_entity_poly.type
_entity_poly.pdbx_seq_one_letter_code
_entity_poly.pdbx_strand_id
1 'polypeptide(L)'
;YTLFPLEYVHSFGYWNYDVYQYYIGRPEQSMNIESMKRNVRHHLIVTNSVLGFFSKISGDPVLKKVVADTLGYLISLQIDLSWMVEDSKTLSEELYRQIEQSS
;
A
#
# COMPACT_ATOMS: atom_id res chain seq x y z
N TYR A 1 -6.25 1.94 5.20
CA TYR A 1 -4.96 2.30 5.82
C TYR A 1 -4.97 1.97 7.30
N THR A 2 -4.79 0.69 7.63
CA THR A 2 -4.67 0.22 9.02
C THR A 2 -3.22 0.07 9.46
N LEU A 3 -2.24 0.19 8.55
CA LEU A 3 -0.83 -0.07 8.81
C LEU A 3 -0.17 0.94 9.75
N PHE A 4 -0.30 2.25 9.48
CA PHE A 4 0.40 3.27 10.27
C PHE A 4 0.06 3.20 11.77
N PRO A 5 -1.22 3.05 12.18
CA PRO A 5 -1.55 2.94 13.59
C PRO A 5 -1.01 1.69 14.30
N LEU A 6 -0.56 0.65 13.59
CA LEU A 6 -0.13 -0.61 14.20
C LEU A 6 1.09 -0.44 15.13
N GLU A 7 1.94 0.57 14.91
CA GLU A 7 3.06 0.86 15.81
C GLU A 7 2.61 1.25 17.23
N TYR A 8 1.37 1.69 17.39
CA TYR A 8 0.77 2.08 18.66
C TYR A 8 -0.21 1.04 19.21
N VAL A 9 -0.39 -0.10 18.51
CA VAL A 9 -1.30 -1.16 18.95
C VAL A 9 -0.55 -2.11 19.87
N HIS A 10 -0.92 -2.11 21.15
CA HIS A 10 -0.28 -2.95 22.17
C HIS A 10 -1.07 -4.22 22.52
N SER A 11 -2.32 -4.31 22.09
CA SER A 11 -3.19 -5.45 22.37
C SER A 11 -4.26 -5.60 21.28
N PHE A 12 -4.79 -6.81 21.16
CA PHE A 12 -5.93 -7.10 20.29
C PHE A 12 -6.96 -7.92 21.06
N GLY A 13 -8.24 -7.65 20.82
CA GLY A 13 -9.34 -8.44 21.33
C GLY A 13 -10.02 -9.15 20.17
N TYR A 14 -10.22 -10.45 20.27
CA TYR A 14 -11.02 -11.22 19.32
C TYR A 14 -12.42 -11.46 19.89
N TRP A 15 -13.44 -11.09 19.13
CA TRP A 15 -14.84 -11.24 19.52
C TRP A 15 -15.51 -12.20 18.56
N ASN A 16 -15.98 -13.34 19.06
CA ASN A 16 -16.62 -14.39 18.27
C ASN A 16 -18.09 -14.05 17.98
N TYR A 17 -18.33 -13.01 17.19
CA TYR A 17 -19.65 -12.61 16.72
C TYR A 17 -19.74 -12.71 15.20
N ASP A 18 -20.93 -13.03 14.70
CA ASP A 18 -21.23 -12.98 13.28
C ASP A 18 -21.31 -11.51 12.82
N VAL A 19 -20.29 -11.06 12.10
CA VAL A 19 -20.27 -9.73 11.49
C VAL A 19 -20.77 -9.84 10.06
N TYR A 20 -21.94 -9.26 9.78
CA TYR A 20 -22.47 -9.17 8.42
C TYR A 20 -21.92 -7.93 7.72
N GLN A 21 -21.11 -8.14 6.67
CA GLN A 21 -20.67 -7.08 5.77
C GLN A 21 -21.57 -7.03 4.54
N TYR A 22 -22.36 -5.97 4.40
CA TYR A 22 -23.13 -5.72 3.18
C TYR A 22 -22.22 -5.09 2.12
N TYR A 23 -21.94 -5.85 1.06
CA TYR A 23 -21.25 -5.33 -0.12
C TYR A 23 -22.26 -4.70 -1.07
N ILE A 24 -22.27 -3.37 -1.15
CA ILE A 24 -23.02 -2.63 -2.18
C ILE A 24 -22.04 -2.33 -3.32
N GLY A 25 -21.94 -3.24 -4.28
CA GLY A 25 -21.11 -3.06 -5.46
C GLY A 25 -21.81 -2.21 -6.51
N ARG A 26 -21.24 -1.06 -6.87
CA ARG A 26 -21.61 -0.31 -8.09
C ARG A 26 -20.53 -0.57 -9.15
N PRO A 27 -20.88 -0.61 -10.46
CA PRO A 27 -19.91 -0.79 -11.54
C PRO A 27 -18.74 0.22 -11.50
N GLU A 28 -19.01 1.42 -10.99
CA GLU A 28 -18.08 2.54 -10.87
C GLU A 28 -17.21 2.51 -9.59
N GLN A 29 -17.07 1.35 -8.92
CA GLN A 29 -16.28 1.28 -7.69
C GLN A 29 -14.80 1.61 -7.93
N SER A 30 -14.23 2.32 -6.96
CA SER A 30 -12.91 2.99 -7.01
C SER A 30 -11.71 2.07 -7.23
N MET A 31 -11.89 0.75 -7.13
CA MET A 31 -10.85 -0.26 -7.32
C MET A 31 -10.85 -0.92 -8.70
N ASN A 32 -11.64 -0.42 -9.67
CA ASN A 32 -11.51 -0.89 -11.04
C ASN A 32 -10.19 -0.40 -11.67
N ILE A 33 -9.71 -1.12 -12.69
CA ILE A 33 -8.39 -0.86 -13.30
C ILE A 33 -8.30 0.55 -13.91
N GLU A 34 -9.37 1.07 -14.50
CA GLU A 34 -9.40 2.41 -15.08
C GLU A 34 -9.30 3.51 -14.02
N SER A 35 -9.95 3.32 -12.87
CA SER A 35 -9.81 4.17 -11.69
C SER A 35 -8.39 4.11 -11.14
N MET A 36 -7.78 2.91 -11.07
CA MET A 36 -6.41 2.76 -10.59
C MET A 36 -5.39 3.43 -11.52
N LYS A 37 -5.54 3.27 -12.84
CA LYS A 37 -4.72 3.97 -13.86
C LYS A 37 -4.86 5.49 -13.73
N ARG A 38 -6.10 6.00 -13.64
CA ARG A 38 -6.37 7.43 -13.46
C ARG A 38 -5.71 7.99 -12.19
N ASN A 39 -5.65 7.18 -11.13
CA ASN A 39 -5.14 7.58 -9.82
C ASN A 39 -3.75 7.00 -9.51
N VAL A 40 -2.96 6.62 -10.53
CA VAL A 40 -1.64 5.97 -10.35
C VAL A 40 -0.70 6.80 -9.48
N ARG A 41 -0.79 8.14 -9.53
CA ARG A 41 -0.02 9.05 -8.67
C ARG A 41 -0.39 8.92 -7.20
N HIS A 42 -1.68 8.75 -6.89
CA HIS A 42 -2.11 8.50 -5.51
C HIS A 42 -1.56 7.17 -4.99
N HIS A 43 -1.55 6.14 -5.84
CA HIS A 43 -0.97 4.84 -5.50
C HIS A 43 0.55 4.95 -5.24
N LEU A 44 1.28 5.74 -6.03
CA LEU A 44 2.70 6.01 -5.81
C LEU A 44 2.96 6.71 -4.47
N ILE A 45 2.19 7.76 -4.16
CA ILE A 45 2.29 8.50 -2.88
C ILE A 45 2.10 7.54 -1.69
N VAL A 46 1.11 6.68 -1.77
CA VAL A 46 0.81 5.68 -0.74
C VAL A 46 1.95 4.69 -0.59
N THR A 47 2.44 4.14 -1.71
CA THR A 47 3.54 3.18 -1.73
C THR A 47 4.79 3.78 -1.09
N ASN A 48 5.14 5.00 -1.46
CA ASN A 48 6.29 5.72 -0.90
C ASN A 48 6.09 6.05 0.59
N SER A 49 4.86 6.36 1.02
CA SER A 49 4.54 6.61 2.43
C SER A 49 4.72 5.35 3.28
N VAL A 50 4.30 4.19 2.78
CA VAL A 50 4.48 2.89 3.45
C VAL A 50 5.95 2.46 3.45
N LEU A 51 6.68 2.72 2.36
CA LEU A 51 8.13 2.50 2.30
C LEU A 51 8.87 3.34 3.36
N GLY A 52 8.55 4.63 3.46
CA GLY A 52 9.12 5.50 4.49
C GLY A 52 8.75 5.10 5.91
N PHE A 53 7.57 4.50 6.11
CA PHE A 53 7.18 3.91 7.39
C PHE A 53 7.98 2.64 7.71
N PHE A 54 8.17 1.76 6.72
CA PHE A 54 8.96 0.53 6.87
C PHE A 54 10.40 0.79 7.35
N SER A 55 11.04 1.85 6.86
CA SER A 55 12.39 2.24 7.30
C SER A 55 12.43 2.73 8.76
N LYS A 56 11.32 3.26 9.30
CA LYS A 56 11.23 3.80 10.67
C LYS A 56 10.98 2.72 11.73
N ILE A 57 10.25 1.66 11.39
CA ILE A 57 9.83 0.61 12.32
C ILE A 57 10.87 -0.51 12.53
N SER A 58 12.16 -0.20 12.37
CA SER A 58 13.24 -1.20 12.41
C SER A 58 13.38 -1.95 13.74
N GLY A 59 12.81 -1.41 14.83
CA GLY A 59 12.86 -1.99 16.18
C GLY A 59 11.82 -3.07 16.49
N ASP A 60 10.80 -3.26 15.67
CA ASP A 60 9.77 -4.30 15.86
C ASP A 60 9.79 -5.31 14.70
N PRO A 61 10.35 -6.52 14.90
CA PRO A 61 10.46 -7.51 13.83
C PRO A 61 9.11 -8.07 13.37
N VAL A 62 8.09 -8.10 14.24
CA VAL A 62 6.76 -8.62 13.91
C VAL A 62 6.04 -7.60 13.04
N LEU A 63 5.99 -6.34 13.49
CA LEU A 63 5.39 -5.25 12.72
C LEU A 63 6.11 -5.07 11.38
N LYS A 64 7.44 -5.11 11.39
CA LYS A 64 8.25 -5.00 10.17
C LYS A 64 7.92 -6.09 9.16
N LYS A 65 7.69 -7.33 9.60
CA LYS A 65 7.26 -8.42 8.72
C LYS A 65 5.88 -8.14 8.09
N VAL A 66 4.90 -7.74 8.90
CA VAL A 66 3.54 -7.42 8.42
C VAL A 66 3.56 -6.29 7.39
N VAL A 67 4.36 -5.25 7.65
CA VAL A 67 4.52 -4.12 6.74
C VAL A 67 5.30 -4.53 5.47
N ALA A 68 6.31 -5.39 5.58
CA ALA A 68 7.06 -5.90 4.42
C ALA A 68 6.15 -6.63 3.42
N ASP A 69 5.28 -7.54 3.91
CA ASP A 69 4.38 -8.29 3.04
C ASP A 69 3.42 -7.36 2.29
N THR A 70 2.89 -6.34 2.98
CA THR A 70 2.00 -5.35 2.35
C THR A 70 2.76 -4.43 1.39
N LEU A 71 3.97 -4.02 1.74
CA LEU A 71 4.82 -3.17 0.90
C LEU A 71 5.23 -3.89 -0.38
N GLY A 72 5.55 -5.19 -0.32
CA GLY A 72 5.84 -6.00 -1.50
C GLY A 72 4.68 -5.98 -2.50
N TYR A 73 3.45 -6.19 -2.00
CA TYR A 73 2.24 -6.09 -2.83
C TYR A 73 2.08 -4.70 -3.46
N LEU A 74 2.26 -3.62 -2.69
CA LEU A 74 2.14 -2.25 -3.19
C LEU A 74 3.18 -1.93 -4.27
N ILE A 75 4.44 -2.35 -4.08
CA ILE A 75 5.49 -2.12 -5.07
C ILE A 75 5.17 -2.86 -6.37
N SER A 76 4.79 -4.14 -6.30
CA SER A 76 4.40 -4.92 -7.48
C SER A 76 3.24 -4.26 -8.24
N LEU A 77 2.18 -3.88 -7.52
CA LEU A 77 1.03 -3.21 -8.12
C LEU A 77 1.41 -1.85 -8.73
N GLN A 78 2.29 -1.08 -8.08
CA GLN A 78 2.76 0.19 -8.63
C GLN A 78 3.55 0.00 -9.92
N ILE A 79 4.39 -1.03 -10.00
CA ILE A 79 5.12 -1.38 -11.22
C ILE A 79 4.12 -1.70 -12.33
N ASP A 80 3.18 -2.61 -12.07
CA ASP A 80 2.15 -3.01 -13.05
C ASP A 80 1.36 -1.80 -13.57
N LEU A 81 0.89 -0.93 -12.67
CA LEU A 81 0.16 0.29 -13.04
C LEU A 81 1.02 1.27 -13.83
N SER A 82 2.32 1.36 -13.53
CA SER A 82 3.23 2.25 -14.24
C SER A 82 3.40 1.81 -15.69
N TRP A 83 3.39 0.51 -16.00
CA TRP A 83 3.41 0.01 -17.39
C TRP A 83 2.12 0.29 -18.17
N MET A 84 1.01 0.57 -17.49
CA MET A 84 -0.31 0.76 -18.11
C MET A 84 -0.65 2.23 -18.43
N VAL A 85 0.27 3.17 -18.18
CA VAL A 85 0.07 4.61 -18.38
C VAL A 85 1.23 5.21 -19.19
N GLU A 86 0.98 6.32 -19.89
CA GLU A 86 1.97 6.95 -20.79
C GLU A 86 3.23 7.45 -20.04
N ASP A 87 3.08 7.92 -18.79
CA ASP A 87 4.18 8.42 -17.94
C ASP A 87 4.99 7.32 -17.21
N SER A 88 4.99 6.10 -17.76
CA SER A 88 5.59 4.90 -17.17
C SER A 88 7.01 5.08 -16.65
N LYS A 89 7.87 5.71 -17.47
CA LYS A 89 9.30 5.89 -17.18
C LYS A 89 9.50 6.77 -15.95
N THR A 90 8.81 7.91 -15.89
CA THR A 90 8.92 8.86 -14.78
C THR A 90 8.42 8.26 -13.47
N LEU A 91 7.30 7.53 -13.49
CA LEU A 91 6.76 6.86 -12.31
C LEU A 91 7.71 5.79 -11.77
N SER A 92 8.32 5.01 -12.68
CA SER A 92 9.26 3.97 -12.33
C SER A 92 10.55 4.55 -11.74
N GLU A 93 11.12 5.58 -12.38
CA GLU A 93 12.31 6.29 -11.89
C GLU A 93 12.07 6.89 -10.49
N GLU A 94 10.90 7.47 -10.26
CA GLU A 94 10.53 8.03 -8.95
C GLU A 94 10.43 6.95 -7.87
N LEU A 95 9.78 5.82 -8.18
CA LEU A 95 9.68 4.68 -7.26
C LEU A 95 11.06 4.10 -6.92
N TYR A 96 11.89 3.82 -7.92
CA TYR A 96 13.23 3.24 -7.71
C TYR A 96 14.12 4.19 -6.92
N ARG A 97 14.08 5.49 -7.21
CA ARG A 97 14.81 6.50 -6.44
C ARG A 97 14.41 6.51 -4.97
N GLN A 98 13.11 6.34 -4.66
CA GLN A 98 12.65 6.27 -3.28
C GLN A 98 13.10 4.98 -2.57
N ILE A 99 13.12 3.86 -3.29
CA ILE A 99 13.64 2.58 -2.77
C ILE A 99 15.13 2.69 -2.42
N GLU A 100 15.93 3.30 -3.30
CA GLU A 100 17.36 3.53 -3.06
C GLU A 100 17.61 4.45 -1.85
N GLN A 101 16.80 5.49 -1.67
CA GLN A 101 16.91 6.40 -0.53
C GLN A 101 16.49 5.77 0.80
N SER A 102 15.66 4.72 0.75
CA SER A 102 15.07 4.06 1.92
C SER A 102 15.79 2.79 2.35
N SER A 103 16.77 2.34 1.54
CA SER A 103 17.65 1.17 1.77
C SER A 103 18.89 1.56 2.56
#